data_AF-A0AAW7ZBP2-F1
#
_entry.id   AF-A0AAW7ZBP2-F1
#
_cell.length_a   1.000
_cell.length_b   1.000
_cell.length_c   1.000
_cell.angle_alpha   90.00
_cell.angle_beta   90.00
_cell.angle_gamma   90.00
#
_symmetry.space_group_name_H-M   'P 1'
#
loop_
_entity.id
_entity.type
_entity.pdbx_description
1 polymer ?
#
loop_
_entity_poly.entity_id
_entity_poly.type
_entity_poly.pdbx_seq_one_letter_code
_entity_poly.pdbx_strand_id
1 'polypeptide(L)'
;MALANLSRLLKDAMVHGYAIGSYNMVDINSLEAIINGAVRLNSPIIVSVSENHFPYVDIEKMSSVIGYLANNASIPVGLHLDNGQSIAAIMKAIRRGFTSVMFDGSRLPLAENMARTAEIVRFAHAAGVAVEGHIGKISEVGNENLEQTDPSKAAMFVQATGIDALALDFQASGSVIFPKININLELIKEIYDSTGIPLVLTEGSGLGDNDIKAAIRHGVRKINIYTDLSRQANKAIRQELAEDPELPYVEIKTVARMGMEKVVMDKIKVFGSCRVLN
;
A
#
# COMPACT_ATOMS: atom_id res chain seq x y z
N MET A 1 8.51 16.79 -11.96
CA MET A 1 8.52 17.00 -10.49
C MET A 1 9.36 15.93 -9.84
N ALA A 2 9.98 16.18 -8.68
CA ALA A 2 10.68 15.12 -7.94
C ALA A 2 9.67 14.16 -7.28
N LEU A 3 10.03 12.87 -7.19
CA LEU A 3 9.23 11.86 -6.48
C LEU A 3 9.02 12.25 -5.01
N ALA A 4 7.82 11.97 -4.50
CA ALA A 4 7.45 12.28 -3.13
C ALA A 4 7.91 11.17 -2.17
N ASN A 5 8.45 11.55 -1.02
CA ASN A 5 8.77 10.62 0.06
C ASN A 5 7.49 10.25 0.85
N LEU A 6 7.34 8.97 1.23
CA LEU A 6 6.14 8.47 1.93
C LEU A 6 5.86 9.24 3.24
N SER A 7 6.89 9.53 4.04
CA SER A 7 6.76 10.27 5.30
C SER A 7 6.09 11.64 5.08
N ARG A 8 6.44 12.34 3.99
CA ARG A 8 5.80 13.62 3.63
C ARG A 8 4.35 13.44 3.20
N LEU A 9 4.08 12.45 2.35
CA LEU A 9 2.73 12.15 1.87
C LEU A 9 1.78 11.80 3.02
N LEU A 10 2.23 10.94 3.94
CA LEU A 10 1.40 10.50 5.06
C LEU A 10 1.23 11.56 6.14
N LYS A 11 2.23 12.42 6.37
CA LYS A 11 2.07 13.59 7.28
C LYS A 11 0.99 14.54 6.79
N ASP A 12 0.95 14.82 5.49
CA ASP A 12 -0.09 15.65 4.87
C ASP A 12 -1.47 15.01 5.02
N ALA A 13 -1.57 13.70 4.76
CA ALA A 13 -2.79 12.92 4.98
C ALA A 13 -3.23 12.91 6.46
N MET A 14 -2.30 12.89 7.41
CA MET A 14 -2.60 13.00 8.84
C MET A 14 -3.22 14.33 9.21
N VAL A 15 -2.66 15.44 8.73
CA VAL A 15 -3.13 16.79 9.02
C VAL A 15 -4.55 17.00 8.50
N HIS A 16 -4.83 16.50 7.29
CA HIS A 16 -6.10 16.74 6.60
C HIS A 16 -7.13 15.61 6.74
N GLY A 17 -6.78 14.51 7.42
CA GLY A 17 -7.72 13.45 7.77
C GLY A 17 -8.17 12.55 6.62
N TYR A 18 -7.33 12.34 5.60
CA TYR A 18 -7.57 11.40 4.50
C TYR A 18 -6.56 10.25 4.49
N ALA A 19 -6.73 9.28 3.59
CA ALA A 19 -5.72 8.27 3.30
C ALA A 19 -5.27 8.31 1.84
N ILE A 20 -4.05 7.84 1.59
CA ILE A 20 -3.45 7.74 0.25
C ILE A 20 -3.48 6.29 -0.17
N GLY A 21 -3.98 6.04 -1.38
CA GLY A 21 -3.95 4.72 -1.97
C GLY A 21 -2.55 4.34 -2.43
N SER A 22 -2.15 3.12 -2.08
CA SER A 22 -0.92 2.46 -2.50
C SER A 22 -1.28 1.30 -3.43
N TYR A 23 -0.96 1.43 -4.70
CA TYR A 23 -1.42 0.51 -5.73
C TYR A 23 -0.25 -0.27 -6.30
N ASN A 24 -0.31 -1.60 -6.23
CA ASN A 24 0.71 -2.44 -6.85
C ASN A 24 0.56 -2.42 -8.37
N MET A 25 1.61 -2.02 -9.07
CA MET A 25 1.72 -2.15 -10.52
C MET A 25 2.32 -3.51 -10.88
N VAL A 26 1.96 -4.04 -12.06
CA VAL A 26 2.50 -5.29 -12.62
C VAL A 26 3.01 -5.15 -14.05
N ASP A 27 2.68 -4.06 -14.72
CA ASP A 27 3.15 -3.68 -16.05
C ASP A 27 3.00 -2.16 -16.28
N ILE A 28 3.29 -1.69 -17.50
CA ILE A 28 3.13 -0.27 -17.85
C ILE A 28 1.65 0.15 -17.86
N ASN A 29 0.72 -0.73 -18.23
CA ASN A 29 -0.71 -0.36 -18.31
C ASN A 29 -1.29 -0.10 -16.91
N SER A 30 -0.96 -0.94 -15.94
CA SER A 30 -1.35 -0.75 -14.54
C SER A 30 -0.70 0.51 -13.96
N LEU A 31 0.58 0.77 -14.26
CA LEU A 31 1.26 2.01 -13.87
C LEU A 31 0.55 3.26 -14.42
N GLU A 32 0.21 3.28 -15.71
CA GLU A 32 -0.54 4.37 -16.34
C GLU A 32 -1.94 4.52 -15.75
N ALA A 33 -2.66 3.41 -15.53
CA ALA A 33 -3.98 3.45 -14.89
C ALA A 33 -3.94 4.11 -13.50
N ILE A 34 -2.93 3.76 -12.70
CA ILE A 34 -2.73 4.31 -11.34
C ILE A 34 -2.44 5.81 -11.41
N ILE A 35 -1.47 6.22 -12.23
CA ILE A 35 -1.09 7.64 -12.32
C ILE A 35 -2.22 8.47 -12.93
N ASN A 36 -2.80 8.02 -14.05
CA ASN A 36 -3.85 8.78 -14.75
C ASN A 36 -5.11 8.95 -13.89
N GLY A 37 -5.53 7.89 -13.19
CA GLY A 37 -6.69 7.94 -12.29
C GLY A 37 -6.49 8.97 -11.17
N ALA A 38 -5.29 9.03 -10.61
CA ALA A 38 -4.94 10.02 -9.59
C ALA A 38 -4.81 11.45 -10.15
N VAL A 39 -4.20 11.62 -11.32
CA VAL A 39 -4.08 12.92 -12.02
C VAL A 39 -5.45 13.53 -12.29
N ARG A 40 -6.41 12.75 -12.79
CA ARG A 40 -7.78 13.23 -13.06
C ARG A 40 -8.50 13.79 -11.83
N LEU A 41 -8.14 13.30 -10.66
CA LEU A 41 -8.73 13.71 -9.39
C LEU A 41 -7.83 14.65 -8.59
N ASN A 42 -6.69 15.08 -9.14
CA ASN A 42 -5.72 15.91 -8.45
C ASN A 42 -5.41 15.39 -7.03
N SER A 43 -5.12 14.08 -6.94
CA SER A 43 -4.84 13.35 -5.70
C SER A 43 -3.39 12.93 -5.64
N PRO A 44 -2.72 12.99 -4.47
CA PRO A 44 -1.45 12.29 -4.29
C PRO A 44 -1.67 10.77 -4.42
N ILE A 45 -0.61 10.03 -4.78
CA ILE A 45 -0.69 8.59 -5.03
C ILE A 45 0.62 7.89 -4.65
N ILE A 46 0.53 6.63 -4.26
CA ILE A 46 1.68 5.74 -4.07
C ILE A 46 1.59 4.63 -5.13
N VAL A 47 2.64 4.53 -5.95
CA VAL A 47 2.84 3.41 -6.87
C VAL A 47 3.75 2.42 -6.18
N SER A 48 3.28 1.19 -6.05
CA SER A 48 3.97 0.13 -5.34
C SER A 48 4.42 -0.99 -6.28
N VAL A 49 5.50 -1.66 -5.91
CA VAL A 49 5.88 -2.95 -6.50
C VAL A 49 6.09 -3.92 -5.36
N SER A 50 5.29 -4.99 -5.33
CA SER A 50 5.42 -6.05 -4.34
C SER A 50 6.59 -6.97 -4.67
N GLU A 51 7.38 -7.38 -3.67
CA GLU A 51 8.40 -8.44 -3.85
C GLU A 51 7.76 -9.76 -4.34
N ASN A 52 6.51 -10.03 -3.96
CA ASN A 52 5.74 -11.18 -4.45
C ASN A 52 5.47 -11.13 -5.97
N HIS A 53 5.57 -9.94 -6.59
CA HIS A 53 5.41 -9.78 -8.03
C HIS A 53 6.73 -9.82 -8.80
N PHE A 54 7.89 -10.00 -8.15
CA PHE A 54 9.18 -10.07 -8.86
C PHE A 54 9.29 -11.16 -9.92
N PRO A 55 8.58 -12.31 -9.84
CA PRO A 55 8.52 -13.25 -10.97
C PRO A 55 7.93 -12.66 -12.25
N TYR A 56 7.13 -11.59 -12.15
CA TYR A 56 6.44 -10.93 -13.26
C TYR A 56 7.00 -9.53 -13.54
N VAL A 57 7.57 -8.87 -12.54
CA VAL A 57 8.04 -7.48 -12.58
C VAL A 57 9.52 -7.42 -12.27
N ASP A 58 10.32 -7.10 -13.29
CA ASP A 58 11.74 -6.82 -13.11
C ASP A 58 11.94 -5.34 -12.76
N ILE A 59 12.13 -5.02 -11.48
CA ILE A 59 12.38 -3.65 -11.01
C ILE A 59 13.61 -3.03 -11.70
N GLU A 60 14.64 -3.82 -12.02
CA GLU A 60 15.83 -3.27 -12.68
C GLU A 60 15.48 -2.70 -14.05
N LYS A 61 14.60 -3.39 -14.79
CA LYS A 61 14.12 -2.94 -16.11
C LYS A 61 13.05 -1.86 -16.00
N MET A 62 12.12 -2.00 -15.05
CA MET A 62 10.95 -1.13 -14.97
C MET A 62 11.20 0.19 -14.26
N SER A 63 12.20 0.27 -13.37
CA SER A 63 12.49 1.47 -12.57
C SER A 63 12.66 2.75 -13.38
N SER A 64 13.27 2.68 -14.57
CA SER A 64 13.43 3.85 -15.45
C SER A 64 12.09 4.34 -15.99
N VAL A 65 11.19 3.41 -16.38
CA VAL A 65 9.85 3.74 -16.87
C VAL A 65 8.97 4.27 -15.73
N ILE A 66 9.02 3.61 -14.57
CA ILE A 66 8.31 4.03 -13.36
C ILE A 66 8.74 5.45 -12.98
N GLY A 67 10.05 5.69 -12.88
CA GLY A 67 10.61 7.00 -12.56
C GLY A 67 10.24 8.06 -13.59
N TYR A 68 10.29 7.74 -14.89
CA TYR A 68 9.88 8.67 -15.94
C TYR A 68 8.41 9.09 -15.81
N LEU A 69 7.49 8.13 -15.73
CA LEU A 69 6.05 8.43 -15.66
C LEU A 69 5.69 9.15 -14.36
N ALA A 70 6.24 8.71 -13.22
CA ALA A 70 6.00 9.34 -11.93
C ALA A 70 6.57 10.77 -11.84
N ASN A 71 7.75 11.04 -12.40
CA ASN A 71 8.32 12.39 -12.42
C ASN A 71 7.58 13.34 -13.38
N ASN A 72 6.95 12.82 -14.44
CA ASN A 72 6.18 13.63 -15.39
C ASN A 72 4.71 13.79 -14.98
N ALA A 73 4.27 13.15 -13.89
CA ALA A 73 2.94 13.36 -13.35
C ALA A 73 2.79 14.80 -12.79
N SER A 74 1.59 15.37 -12.95
CA SER A 74 1.25 16.69 -12.40
C SER A 74 0.85 16.66 -10.92
N ILE A 75 1.06 15.52 -10.25
CA ILE A 75 0.68 15.23 -8.86
C ILE A 75 1.85 14.60 -8.10
N PRO A 76 1.90 14.68 -6.76
CA PRO A 76 2.90 13.96 -5.97
C PRO A 76 2.74 12.44 -6.10
N VAL A 77 3.80 11.77 -6.56
CA VAL A 77 3.87 10.31 -6.69
C VAL A 77 4.97 9.77 -5.79
N GLY A 78 4.62 8.88 -4.87
CA GLY A 78 5.58 8.07 -4.11
C GLY A 78 5.84 6.72 -4.76
N LEU A 79 7.08 6.23 -4.71
CA LEU A 79 7.44 4.89 -5.15
C LEU A 79 7.77 4.01 -3.95
N HIS A 80 7.07 2.89 -3.81
CA HIS A 80 7.12 2.06 -2.61
C HIS A 80 7.41 0.58 -2.92
N LEU A 81 8.41 0.00 -2.26
CA LEU A 81 8.60 -1.45 -2.28
C LEU A 81 7.62 -2.04 -1.28
N ASP A 82 6.71 -2.87 -1.74
CA ASP A 82 5.69 -3.52 -0.92
C ASP A 82 6.11 -4.94 -0.56
N ASN A 83 5.76 -5.42 0.63
CA ASN A 83 6.09 -6.77 1.11
C ASN A 83 7.59 -7.15 1.01
N GLY A 84 8.51 -6.22 1.29
CA GLY A 84 9.95 -6.50 1.22
C GLY A 84 10.40 -7.48 2.30
N GLN A 85 10.92 -8.64 1.91
CA GLN A 85 11.34 -9.72 2.83
C GLN A 85 12.86 -9.80 2.99
N SER A 86 13.61 -9.26 2.03
CA SER A 86 15.07 -9.35 2.02
C SER A 86 15.74 -7.98 1.97
N ILE A 87 16.86 -7.83 2.69
CA ILE A 87 17.72 -6.64 2.61
C ILE A 87 18.15 -6.41 1.15
N ALA A 88 18.37 -7.47 0.38
CA ALA A 88 18.74 -7.38 -1.03
C ALA A 88 17.65 -6.71 -1.89
N ALA A 89 16.37 -7.07 -1.70
CA ALA A 89 15.27 -6.43 -2.39
C ALA A 89 15.11 -4.96 -1.99
N ILE A 90 15.21 -4.67 -0.69
CA ILE A 90 15.14 -3.31 -0.15
C ILE A 90 16.26 -2.43 -0.72
N MET A 91 17.51 -2.90 -0.67
CA MET A 91 18.66 -2.18 -1.22
C MET A 91 18.53 -1.99 -2.72
N LYS A 92 17.99 -2.97 -3.44
CA LYS A 92 17.70 -2.85 -4.88
C LYS A 92 16.68 -1.74 -5.14
N ALA A 93 15.57 -1.71 -4.40
CA ALA A 93 14.54 -0.67 -4.56
C ALA A 93 15.12 0.73 -4.29
N ILE A 94 15.84 0.91 -3.19
CA ILE A 94 16.50 2.19 -2.85
C ILE A 94 17.43 2.64 -3.97
N ARG A 95 18.30 1.76 -4.47
CA ARG A 95 19.21 2.05 -5.58
C ARG A 95 18.51 2.43 -6.89
N ARG A 96 17.25 1.99 -7.06
CA ARG A 96 16.42 2.28 -8.22
C ARG A 96 15.49 3.46 -8.03
N GLY A 97 15.73 4.28 -7.01
CA GLY A 97 15.05 5.56 -6.81
C GLY A 97 13.68 5.42 -6.14
N PHE A 98 13.39 4.29 -5.50
CA PHE A 98 12.22 4.19 -4.65
C PHE A 98 12.36 5.14 -3.47
N THR A 99 11.29 5.88 -3.19
CA THR A 99 11.25 6.88 -2.12
C THR A 99 10.70 6.32 -0.81
N SER A 100 10.25 5.07 -0.83
CA SER A 100 9.84 4.30 0.34
C SER A 100 10.04 2.80 0.15
N VAL A 101 10.24 2.09 1.25
CA VAL A 101 10.32 0.63 1.30
C VAL A 101 9.54 0.10 2.49
N MET A 102 8.90 -1.05 2.34
CA MET A 102 8.36 -1.85 3.44
C MET A 102 9.32 -2.98 3.75
N PHE A 103 9.60 -3.20 5.04
CA PHE A 103 10.13 -4.48 5.51
C PHE A 103 9.02 -5.27 6.21
N ASP A 104 8.68 -6.41 5.61
CA ASP A 104 7.72 -7.36 6.16
C ASP A 104 8.43 -8.41 7.01
N GLY A 105 8.76 -8.02 8.24
CA GLY A 105 9.28 -8.91 9.27
C GLY A 105 8.21 -9.59 10.12
N SER A 106 6.93 -9.52 9.72
CA SER A 106 5.77 -9.95 10.52
C SER A 106 5.82 -11.39 11.00
N ARG A 107 6.54 -12.27 10.27
CA ARG A 107 6.70 -13.70 10.59
C ARG A 107 7.91 -14.00 11.48
N LEU A 108 8.72 -13.00 11.81
CA LEU A 108 9.88 -13.15 12.69
C LEU A 108 9.48 -12.96 14.16
N PRO A 109 10.23 -13.54 15.11
CA PRO A 109 10.11 -13.16 16.52
C PRO A 109 10.23 -11.64 16.68
N LEU A 110 9.40 -11.04 17.54
CA LEU A 110 9.29 -9.58 17.67
C LEU A 110 10.65 -8.88 17.85
N ALA A 111 11.52 -9.41 18.71
CA ALA A 111 12.85 -8.84 18.95
C ALA A 111 13.74 -8.86 17.68
N GLU A 112 13.65 -9.94 16.89
CA GLU A 112 14.38 -10.05 15.63
C GLU A 112 13.81 -9.10 14.57
N ASN A 113 12.47 -9.00 14.47
CA ASN A 113 11.79 -8.05 13.59
C ASN A 113 12.23 -6.60 13.93
N MET A 114 12.22 -6.23 15.20
CA MET A 114 12.68 -4.91 15.66
C MET A 114 14.13 -4.64 15.27
N ALA A 115 15.04 -5.58 15.53
CA ALA A 115 16.46 -5.41 15.21
C ALA A 115 16.70 -5.22 13.70
N ARG A 116 16.10 -6.07 12.86
CA ARG A 116 16.24 -5.98 11.39
C ARG A 116 15.58 -4.72 10.84
N THR A 117 14.39 -4.38 11.32
CA THR A 117 13.69 -3.16 10.90
C THR A 117 14.49 -1.91 11.27
N ALA A 118 15.06 -1.83 12.48
CA ALA A 118 15.88 -0.70 12.91
C ALA A 118 17.15 -0.55 12.06
N GLU A 119 17.79 -1.67 11.67
CA GLU A 119 18.91 -1.64 10.74
C GLU A 119 18.51 -1.07 9.37
N ILE A 120 17.36 -1.49 8.86
CA ILE A 120 16.79 -1.03 7.59
C ILE A 120 16.45 0.45 7.65
N VAL A 121 15.79 0.89 8.72
CA VAL A 121 15.50 2.31 8.99
C VAL A 121 16.77 3.15 8.91
N ARG A 122 17.85 2.72 9.58
CA ARG A 122 19.11 3.47 9.62
C ARG A 122 19.67 3.75 8.23
N PHE A 123 19.78 2.74 7.36
CA PHE A 123 20.37 2.96 6.03
C PHE A 123 19.37 3.59 5.04
N ALA A 124 18.06 3.32 5.17
CA ALA A 124 17.04 3.91 4.31
C ALA A 124 16.89 5.42 4.59
N HIS A 125 16.84 5.81 5.88
CA HIS A 125 16.78 7.21 6.29
C HIS A 125 18.03 7.98 5.86
N ALA A 126 19.22 7.36 5.93
CA ALA A 126 20.46 7.96 5.40
C ALA A 126 20.40 8.23 3.88
N ALA A 127 19.58 7.47 3.15
CA ALA A 127 19.30 7.67 1.72
C ALA A 127 18.07 8.57 1.44
N GLY A 128 17.42 9.13 2.48
CA GLY A 128 16.21 9.92 2.33
C GLY A 128 14.97 9.10 1.95
N VAL A 129 14.97 7.80 2.23
CA VAL A 129 13.89 6.85 1.93
C VAL A 129 13.13 6.52 3.21
N ALA A 130 11.80 6.62 3.16
CA ALA A 130 10.94 6.29 4.31
C ALA A 130 10.71 4.78 4.44
N VAL A 131 10.58 4.29 5.67
CA VAL A 131 10.40 2.87 5.96
C VAL A 131 9.04 2.59 6.59
N GLU A 132 8.32 1.66 5.97
CA GLU A 132 7.14 1.02 6.55
C GLU A 132 7.55 -0.29 7.21
N GLY A 133 7.19 -0.47 8.48
CA GLY A 133 7.41 -1.74 9.20
C GLY A 133 6.12 -2.50 9.36
N HIS A 134 6.18 -3.82 9.33
CA HIS A 134 5.03 -4.69 9.58
C HIS A 134 5.20 -5.44 10.89
N ILE A 135 4.23 -5.29 11.79
CA ILE A 135 4.05 -6.14 12.95
C ILE A 135 2.89 -7.09 12.66
N GLY A 136 3.19 -8.39 12.56
CA GLY A 136 2.17 -9.40 12.31
C GLY A 136 1.29 -9.66 13.53
N LYS A 137 0.46 -10.69 13.42
CA LYS A 137 -0.25 -11.31 14.54
C LYS A 137 0.77 -11.80 15.58
N ILE A 138 0.60 -11.39 16.84
CA ILE A 138 1.43 -11.86 17.95
C ILE A 138 0.60 -12.82 18.79
N SER A 139 0.84 -14.13 18.62
CA SER A 139 0.28 -15.11 19.55
C SER A 139 1.11 -15.13 20.84
N GLU A 140 0.44 -15.08 21.99
CA GLU A 140 1.06 -15.53 23.23
C GLU A 140 1.03 -17.06 23.26
N VAL A 141 2.10 -17.68 23.75
CA VAL A 141 2.19 -19.13 23.90
C VAL A 141 1.03 -19.60 24.80
N GLY A 142 0.09 -20.34 24.22
CA GLY A 142 -1.05 -20.92 24.94
C GLY A 142 -2.42 -20.28 24.67
N ASN A 143 -2.54 -19.30 23.78
CA ASN A 143 -3.84 -18.71 23.45
C ASN A 143 -4.02 -18.53 21.92
N GLU A 144 -4.46 -19.60 21.26
CA GLU A 144 -4.72 -19.65 19.80
C GLU A 144 -5.86 -18.72 19.34
N ASN A 145 -6.60 -18.12 20.27
CA ASN A 145 -7.84 -17.38 20.00
C ASN A 145 -7.68 -15.85 19.89
N LEU A 146 -6.47 -15.29 20.09
CA LEU A 146 -6.23 -13.84 20.02
C LEU A 146 -5.13 -13.51 19.00
N GLU A 147 -5.42 -13.78 17.73
CA GLU A 147 -4.58 -13.43 16.59
C GLU A 147 -4.71 -11.93 16.22
N GLN A 148 -4.35 -11.02 17.12
CA GLN A 148 -4.38 -9.57 16.87
C GLN A 148 -3.09 -8.90 17.34
N THR A 149 -2.72 -7.77 16.73
CA THR A 149 -1.58 -6.98 17.18
C THR A 149 -1.87 -6.37 18.55
N ASP A 150 -0.96 -6.54 19.51
CA ASP A 150 -1.02 -5.89 20.82
C ASP A 150 -0.59 -4.41 20.72
N PRO A 151 -1.43 -3.43 21.13
CA PRO A 151 -1.09 -2.00 21.08
C PRO A 151 0.19 -1.61 21.81
N SER A 152 0.53 -2.30 22.90
CA SER A 152 1.77 -2.04 23.65
C SER A 152 3.00 -2.51 22.87
N LYS A 153 2.91 -3.67 22.22
CA LYS A 153 3.97 -4.20 21.35
C LYS A 153 4.13 -3.35 20.10
N ALA A 154 3.05 -2.81 19.55
CA ALA A 154 3.10 -1.84 18.46
C ALA A 154 3.85 -0.56 18.85
N ALA A 155 3.52 0.04 20.00
CA ALA A 155 4.23 1.23 20.51
C ALA A 155 5.73 0.96 20.73
N MET A 156 6.06 -0.18 21.34
CA MET A 156 7.45 -0.60 21.54
C MET A 156 8.18 -0.81 20.20
N PHE A 157 7.52 -1.42 19.22
CA PHE A 157 8.06 -1.64 17.88
C PHE A 157 8.39 -0.31 17.20
N VAL A 158 7.46 0.64 17.21
CA VAL A 158 7.68 1.98 16.63
C VAL A 158 8.83 2.70 17.32
N GLN A 159 8.86 2.70 18.66
CA GLN A 159 9.91 3.37 19.43
C GLN A 159 11.31 2.80 19.15
N ALA A 160 11.43 1.47 19.07
CA ALA A 160 12.73 0.83 18.88
C ALA A 160 13.25 0.88 17.44
N THR A 161 12.36 0.98 16.46
CA THR A 161 12.71 0.90 15.05
C THR A 161 12.84 2.27 14.38
N GLY A 162 12.00 3.25 14.76
CA GLY A 162 11.97 4.56 14.12
C GLY A 162 11.31 4.57 12.74
N ILE A 163 10.42 3.60 12.45
CA ILE A 163 9.66 3.54 11.19
C ILE A 163 8.76 4.76 10.97
N ASP A 164 8.45 5.04 9.70
CA ASP A 164 7.61 6.17 9.28
C ASP A 164 6.12 5.82 9.21
N ALA A 165 5.79 4.53 9.06
CA ALA A 165 4.43 4.02 8.99
C ALA A 165 4.37 2.58 9.50
N LEU A 166 3.26 2.22 10.16
CA LEU A 166 3.04 0.89 10.72
C LEU A 166 1.97 0.13 9.94
N ALA A 167 2.39 -0.95 9.29
CA ALA A 167 1.51 -1.96 8.73
C ALA A 167 1.02 -2.92 9.81
N LEU A 168 -0.24 -3.34 9.67
CA LEU A 168 -0.96 -4.11 10.67
C LEU A 168 -1.89 -5.12 9.99
N ASP A 169 -2.00 -6.30 10.60
CA ASP A 169 -2.97 -7.33 10.21
C ASP A 169 -4.30 -7.10 10.91
N PHE A 170 -5.31 -6.61 10.18
CA PHE A 170 -6.62 -6.27 10.77
C PHE A 170 -7.72 -7.29 10.50
N GLN A 171 -7.40 -8.39 9.81
CA GLN A 171 -8.39 -9.43 9.53
C GLN A 171 -8.68 -10.21 10.82
N ALA A 172 -9.81 -9.92 11.47
CA ALA A 172 -10.41 -10.84 12.43
C ALA A 172 -10.74 -12.15 11.71
N SER A 173 -10.46 -13.30 12.33
CA SER A 173 -10.84 -14.61 11.82
C SER A 173 -12.35 -14.65 11.56
N GLY A 174 -12.75 -14.54 10.29
CA GLY A 174 -14.14 -14.63 9.84
C GLY A 174 -14.47 -16.04 9.35
N SER A 175 -15.64 -16.54 9.70
CA SER A 175 -16.12 -17.89 9.36
C SER A 175 -16.26 -18.10 7.84
N VAL A 176 -15.95 -19.34 7.42
CA VAL A 176 -15.76 -19.84 6.04
C VAL A 176 -16.98 -19.65 5.11
N ILE A 177 -18.13 -19.23 5.63
CA ILE A 177 -19.42 -19.35 4.93
C ILE A 177 -19.84 -18.05 4.24
N PHE A 178 -19.40 -16.88 4.73
CA PHE A 178 -19.55 -15.58 4.05
C PHE A 178 -18.44 -14.64 4.54
N PRO A 179 -17.39 -14.33 3.75
CA PRO A 179 -16.25 -13.58 4.26
C PRO A 179 -16.59 -12.09 4.28
N LYS A 180 -17.47 -11.67 5.19
CA LYS A 180 -17.54 -10.25 5.54
C LYS A 180 -16.29 -9.95 6.34
N ILE A 181 -15.30 -9.34 5.68
CA ILE A 181 -14.05 -8.93 6.33
C ILE A 181 -14.43 -7.93 7.42
N ASN A 182 -14.27 -8.31 8.68
CA ASN A 182 -14.62 -7.47 9.82
C ASN A 182 -13.34 -6.84 10.37
N ILE A 183 -13.21 -5.52 10.23
CA ILE A 183 -12.05 -4.76 10.71
C ILE A 183 -12.26 -4.42 12.19
N ASN A 184 -11.26 -4.68 13.04
CA ASN A 184 -11.29 -4.24 14.43
C ASN A 184 -10.93 -2.74 14.54
N LEU A 185 -11.95 -1.87 14.48
CA LEU A 185 -11.78 -0.41 14.53
C LEU A 185 -11.29 0.10 15.89
N GLU A 186 -11.69 -0.55 16.98
CA GLU A 186 -11.23 -0.21 18.33
C GLU A 186 -9.73 -0.48 18.45
N LEU A 187 -9.28 -1.63 17.95
CA LEU A 187 -7.85 -1.95 17.92
C LEU A 187 -7.04 -0.97 17.06
N ILE A 188 -7.54 -0.59 15.88
CA ILE A 188 -6.90 0.45 15.04
C ILE A 188 -6.72 1.73 15.87
N LYS A 189 -7.77 2.16 16.56
CA LYS A 189 -7.76 3.37 17.38
C LYS A 189 -6.73 3.26 18.50
N GLU A 190 -6.72 2.16 19.25
CA GLU A 190 -5.78 1.94 20.35
C GLU A 190 -4.33 1.94 19.88
N ILE A 191 -4.03 1.29 18.76
CA ILE A 191 -2.69 1.28 18.18
C ILE A 191 -2.29 2.68 17.70
N TYR A 192 -3.22 3.41 17.06
CA TYR A 192 -2.93 4.77 16.62
C TYR A 192 -2.64 5.70 17.80
N ASP A 193 -3.47 5.64 18.85
CA ASP A 193 -3.29 6.44 20.06
C ASP A 193 -1.95 6.11 20.77
N SER A 194 -1.52 4.85 20.75
CA SER A 194 -0.28 4.41 21.41
C SER A 194 0.99 4.70 20.60
N THR A 195 0.90 4.70 19.27
CA THR A 195 2.06 4.85 18.38
C THR A 195 2.24 6.27 17.86
N GLY A 196 1.15 7.00 17.63
CA GLY A 196 1.16 8.37 17.10
C GLY A 196 1.64 8.51 15.64
N ILE A 197 1.82 7.40 14.91
CA ILE A 197 2.30 7.40 13.52
C ILE A 197 1.23 6.92 12.53
N PRO A 198 1.37 7.20 11.22
CA PRO A 198 0.46 6.69 10.19
C PRO A 198 0.28 5.17 10.24
N LEU A 199 -0.96 4.70 10.28
CA LEU A 199 -1.28 3.28 10.14
C LEU A 199 -1.55 2.90 8.68
N VAL A 200 -1.21 1.66 8.33
CA VAL A 200 -1.34 1.12 6.97
C VAL A 200 -2.25 -0.10 6.94
N LEU A 201 -3.28 -0.05 6.09
CA LEU A 201 -4.08 -1.22 5.72
C LEU A 201 -3.36 -1.99 4.61
N THR A 202 -2.85 -3.18 4.93
CA THR A 202 -2.06 -4.04 4.02
C THR A 202 -2.89 -4.67 2.90
N GLU A 203 -4.20 -4.84 3.09
CA GLU A 203 -5.14 -5.26 2.06
C GLU A 203 -6.47 -4.49 2.20
N GLY A 204 -6.69 -3.52 1.31
CA GLY A 204 -7.91 -2.73 1.23
C GLY A 204 -8.94 -3.24 0.20
N SER A 205 -8.57 -4.22 -0.62
CA SER A 205 -9.43 -4.75 -1.68
C SER A 205 -10.60 -5.53 -1.09
N GLY A 206 -11.80 -5.31 -1.62
CA GLY A 206 -13.02 -5.97 -1.12
C GLY A 206 -13.55 -5.48 0.24
N LEU A 207 -12.86 -4.55 0.92
CA LEU A 207 -13.42 -3.86 2.09
C LEU A 207 -14.55 -2.91 1.67
N GLY A 208 -15.59 -2.82 2.51
CA GLY A 208 -16.68 -1.88 2.31
C GLY A 208 -16.23 -0.43 2.53
N ASP A 209 -16.77 0.50 1.74
CA ASP A 209 -16.42 1.92 1.81
C ASP A 209 -16.59 2.53 3.21
N ASN A 210 -17.60 2.07 3.95
CA ASN A 210 -17.87 2.53 5.31
C ASN A 210 -16.78 2.08 6.29
N ASP A 211 -16.28 0.85 6.14
CA ASP A 211 -15.23 0.30 7.00
C ASP A 211 -13.90 1.00 6.72
N ILE A 212 -13.60 1.24 5.43
CA ILE A 212 -12.45 2.05 5.01
C ILE A 212 -12.52 3.44 5.63
N LYS A 213 -13.65 4.15 5.46
CA LYS A 213 -13.82 5.50 6.03
C LYS A 213 -13.71 5.50 7.55
N ALA A 214 -14.18 4.45 8.22
CA ALA A 214 -14.04 4.30 9.66
C ALA A 214 -12.59 4.10 10.09
N ALA A 215 -11.85 3.23 9.40
CA ALA A 215 -10.43 3.00 9.65
C ALA A 215 -9.61 4.30 9.46
N ILE A 216 -9.94 5.11 8.44
CA ILE A 216 -9.32 6.42 8.21
C ILE A 216 -9.58 7.36 9.39
N ARG A 217 -10.80 7.41 9.95
CA ARG A 217 -11.06 8.22 11.15
C ARG A 217 -10.22 7.79 12.36
N HIS A 218 -9.72 6.56 12.39
CA HIS A 218 -8.91 6.01 13.48
C HIS A 218 -7.40 5.97 13.18
N GLY A 219 -6.93 6.70 12.17
CA GLY A 219 -5.49 6.89 11.97
C GLY A 219 -4.86 6.14 10.80
N VAL A 220 -5.66 5.39 10.02
CA VAL A 220 -5.18 4.82 8.76
C VAL A 220 -4.92 5.93 7.74
N ARG A 221 -3.72 5.93 7.15
CA ARG A 221 -3.28 6.94 6.16
C ARG A 221 -2.76 6.35 4.87
N LYS A 222 -2.46 5.05 4.83
CA LYS A 222 -2.11 4.32 3.61
C LYS A 222 -3.00 3.09 3.49
N ILE A 223 -3.50 2.84 2.28
CA ILE A 223 -4.34 1.68 2.00
C ILE A 223 -3.82 1.00 0.75
N ASN A 224 -3.36 -0.24 0.90
CA ASN A 224 -2.85 -1.05 -0.20
C ASN A 224 -4.00 -1.64 -1.02
N ILE A 225 -3.92 -1.54 -2.35
CA ILE A 225 -4.92 -2.05 -3.29
C ILE A 225 -4.21 -2.76 -4.44
N TYR A 226 -4.62 -3.98 -4.75
CA TYR A 226 -4.18 -4.70 -5.95
C TYR A 226 -5.28 -5.61 -6.50
N THR A 227 -5.88 -6.42 -5.63
CA THR A 227 -6.89 -7.40 -6.01
C THR A 227 -8.09 -6.75 -6.70
N ASP A 228 -8.51 -5.55 -6.27
CA ASP A 228 -9.59 -4.81 -6.94
C ASP A 228 -9.18 -4.36 -8.37
N LEU A 229 -7.92 -3.97 -8.60
CA LEU A 229 -7.42 -3.64 -9.95
C LEU A 229 -7.47 -4.85 -10.87
N SER A 230 -6.90 -5.98 -10.41
CA SER A 230 -6.85 -7.23 -11.16
C SER A 230 -8.24 -7.75 -11.51
N ARG A 231 -9.16 -7.76 -10.53
CA ARG A 231 -10.56 -8.18 -10.75
C ARG A 231 -11.28 -7.29 -11.75
N GLN A 232 -11.12 -5.97 -11.65
CA GLN A 232 -11.80 -5.04 -12.55
C GLN A 232 -11.23 -5.10 -13.98
N ALA A 233 -9.90 -5.25 -14.14
CA ALA A 233 -9.29 -5.49 -15.45
C ALA A 233 -9.84 -6.75 -16.10
N ASN A 234 -9.85 -7.88 -15.37
CA ASN A 234 -10.38 -9.15 -15.86
C ASN A 234 -11.87 -9.06 -16.20
N LYS A 235 -12.66 -8.35 -15.39
CA LYS A 235 -14.08 -8.13 -15.67
C LYS A 235 -14.26 -7.34 -16.97
N ALA A 236 -13.56 -6.22 -17.12
CA ALA A 236 -13.66 -5.38 -18.31
C ALA A 236 -13.28 -6.15 -19.58
N ILE A 237 -12.16 -6.89 -19.56
CA ILE A 237 -11.72 -7.73 -20.68
C ILE A 237 -12.79 -8.78 -21.03
N ARG A 238 -13.34 -9.49 -20.03
CA ARG A 238 -14.36 -10.52 -20.27
C ARG A 238 -15.64 -9.96 -20.86
N GLN A 239 -16.03 -8.75 -20.47
CA GLN A 239 -17.22 -8.09 -21.01
C GLN A 239 -17.01 -7.73 -22.48
N GLU A 240 -15.87 -7.11 -22.81
CA GLU A 240 -15.59 -6.71 -24.20
C GLU A 240 -15.44 -7.92 -25.12
N LEU A 241 -14.72 -8.97 -24.70
CA LEU A 241 -14.54 -10.19 -25.50
C LEU A 241 -15.81 -11.03 -25.67
N ALA A 242 -16.83 -10.81 -24.82
CA ALA A 242 -18.13 -11.43 -25.01
C ALA A 242 -18.91 -10.76 -26.16
N GLU A 243 -18.63 -9.50 -26.44
CA GLU A 243 -19.24 -8.72 -27.53
C GLU A 243 -18.41 -8.84 -28.82
N ASP A 244 -17.09 -8.73 -28.72
CA ASP A 244 -16.13 -8.91 -29.82
C ASP A 244 -15.02 -9.91 -29.44
N PRO A 245 -15.18 -11.20 -29.76
CA PRO A 245 -14.16 -12.22 -29.49
C PRO A 245 -12.83 -12.02 -30.22
N GLU A 246 -12.81 -11.24 -31.31
CA GLU A 246 -11.64 -10.98 -32.14
C GLU A 246 -10.98 -9.63 -31.81
N LEU A 247 -11.34 -9.03 -30.67
CA LEU A 247 -10.84 -7.73 -30.25
C LEU A 247 -9.30 -7.67 -30.30
N PRO A 248 -8.71 -6.69 -31.00
CA PRO A 248 -7.26 -6.57 -31.10
C PRO A 248 -6.59 -6.46 -29.72
N TYR A 249 -5.43 -7.10 -29.56
CA TYR A 249 -4.71 -7.13 -28.28
C TYR A 249 -4.42 -5.73 -27.70
N VAL A 250 -4.14 -4.74 -28.54
CA VAL A 250 -3.91 -3.35 -28.11
C VAL A 250 -5.17 -2.71 -27.50
N GLU A 251 -6.34 -3.10 -27.97
CA GLU A 251 -7.64 -2.65 -27.44
C GLU A 251 -7.96 -3.40 -26.14
N ILE A 252 -7.68 -4.70 -26.06
CA ILE A 252 -7.77 -5.47 -24.80
C ILE A 252 -6.97 -4.79 -23.68
N LYS A 253 -5.73 -4.37 -23.96
CA LYS A 253 -4.90 -3.64 -22.99
C LYS A 253 -5.52 -2.31 -22.57
N THR A 254 -6.14 -1.59 -23.51
CA THR A 254 -6.81 -0.31 -23.26
C THR A 254 -8.03 -0.49 -22.36
N VAL A 255 -8.86 -1.49 -22.64
CA VAL A 255 -10.01 -1.87 -21.81
C VAL A 255 -9.58 -2.22 -20.38
N ALA A 256 -8.53 -3.04 -20.25
CA ALA A 256 -7.97 -3.40 -18.95
C ALA A 256 -7.49 -2.16 -18.17
N ARG A 257 -6.74 -1.26 -18.84
CA ARG A 257 -6.23 -0.01 -18.26
C ARG A 257 -7.36 0.90 -17.79
N MET A 258 -8.38 1.12 -18.61
CA MET A 258 -9.54 1.95 -18.25
C MET A 258 -10.32 1.35 -17.08
N GLY A 259 -10.46 0.02 -17.02
CA GLY A 259 -11.05 -0.68 -15.89
C GLY A 259 -10.29 -0.42 -14.59
N MET A 260 -8.96 -0.55 -14.59
CA MET A 260 -8.12 -0.26 -13.42
C MET A 260 -8.16 1.22 -13.04
N GLU A 261 -8.11 2.13 -14.00
CA GLU A 261 -8.16 3.58 -13.79
C GLU A 261 -9.46 3.98 -13.06
N LYS A 262 -10.59 3.36 -13.42
CA LYS A 262 -11.86 3.55 -12.73
C LYS A 262 -11.78 3.14 -11.25
N VAL A 263 -11.15 2.01 -10.92
CA VAL A 263 -10.98 1.57 -9.52
C VAL A 263 -10.18 2.59 -8.72
N VAL A 264 -9.07 3.06 -9.29
CA VAL A 264 -8.20 4.07 -8.65
C VAL A 264 -9.01 5.34 -8.34
N MET A 265 -9.78 5.83 -9.32
CA MET A 265 -10.63 7.00 -9.15
C MET A 265 -11.70 6.82 -8.07
N ASP A 266 -12.35 5.65 -8.05
CA ASP A 266 -13.40 5.37 -7.07
C ASP A 266 -12.82 5.24 -5.66
N LYS A 267 -11.69 4.55 -5.49
CA LYS A 267 -11.00 4.42 -4.20
C LYS A 267 -10.46 5.76 -3.68
N ILE A 268 -9.92 6.63 -4.54
CA ILE A 268 -9.50 8.00 -4.16
C ILE A 268 -10.66 8.79 -3.52
N LYS A 269 -11.88 8.68 -4.08
CA LYS A 269 -13.06 9.33 -3.50
C LYS A 269 -13.40 8.76 -2.13
N VAL A 270 -13.32 7.43 -1.97
CA VAL A 270 -13.58 6.75 -0.69
C VAL A 270 -12.53 7.12 0.36
N PHE A 271 -11.26 7.24 -0.04
CA PHE A 271 -10.15 7.57 0.85
C PHE A 271 -10.11 9.04 1.27
N GLY A 272 -10.91 9.90 0.63
CA GLY A 272 -10.96 11.33 0.92
C GLY A 272 -9.80 12.13 0.33
N SER A 273 -9.00 11.55 -0.58
CA SER A 273 -7.82 12.22 -1.17
C SER A 273 -8.12 12.95 -2.50
N CYS A 274 -9.39 13.08 -2.88
CA CYS A 274 -9.78 13.78 -4.11
C CYS A 274 -9.60 15.31 -3.98
N ARG A 275 -8.88 15.92 -4.93
CA ARG A 275 -8.63 17.37 -5.02
C ARG A 275 -8.04 17.99 -3.75
N VAL A 276 -7.15 17.26 -3.08
CA VAL A 276 -6.46 17.72 -1.87
C VAL A 276 -5.18 18.51 -2.19
N LEU A 277 -4.75 18.51 -3.45
CA LEU A 277 -3.60 19.30 -3.90
C LEU A 277 -4.07 20.69 -4.30
N ASN A 278 -3.38 21.72 -3.81
CA ASN A 278 -3.63 23.13 -4.16
C ASN A 278 -3.09 23.48 -5.55
#